data_AF-A0AAV6D885-F1
#
_entry.id   AF-A0AAV6D885-F1
#
_cell.length_a   1.000
_cell.length_b   1.000
_cell.length_c   1.000
_cell.angle_alpha   90.00
_cell.angle_beta   90.00
_cell.angle_gamma   90.00
#
_symmetry.space_group_name_H-M   'P 1'
#
loop_
_entity.id
_entity.type
_entity.pdbx_description
1 polymer ?
#
loop_
_entity_poly.entity_id
_entity_poly.type
_entity_poly.pdbx_seq_one_letter_code
_entity_poly.pdbx_strand_id
1 'polypeptide(L)'
;MSQHKEYIFSVTIQSDDLGLICAMRGLAWHCQIDGNKQISWGNIKEKDWAAAGRKATFHFSRQNYRDNFVREAQILFRDGLWSVANQSNNDPARRAD
;
A
#
# COMPACT_ATOMS: atom_id res chain seq x y z
N MET A 1 16.51 -0.56 -15.96
CA MET A 1 15.21 0.16 -15.86
C MET A 1 14.77 0.11 -14.41
N SER A 2 14.30 1.21 -13.82
CA SER A 2 13.97 1.24 -12.38
C SER A 2 12.81 0.28 -12.10
N GLN A 3 13.02 -0.75 -11.28
CA GLN A 3 11.99 -1.74 -10.87
C GLN A 3 10.68 -1.09 -10.41
N HIS A 4 10.74 0.14 -9.87
CA HIS A 4 9.57 0.94 -9.50
C HIS A 4 8.56 1.17 -10.65
N LYS A 5 9.01 1.21 -11.91
CA LYS A 5 8.11 1.38 -13.08
C LYS A 5 7.20 0.18 -13.31
N GLU A 6 7.52 -0.98 -12.73
CA GLU A 6 6.69 -2.19 -12.82
C GLU A 6 5.58 -2.17 -11.76
N TYR A 7 5.71 -1.34 -10.72
CA TYR A 7 4.77 -1.24 -9.60
C TYR A 7 3.74 -0.14 -9.86
N ILE A 8 2.84 -0.38 -10.81
CA ILE A 8 1.83 0.59 -11.28
C ILE A 8 0.44 0.38 -10.69
N PHE A 9 0.21 -0.80 -10.09
CA PHE A 9 -1.06 -1.12 -9.46
C PHE A 9 -1.02 -0.63 -8.02
N SER A 10 -1.81 0.38 -7.69
CA SER A 10 -1.79 0.95 -6.35
C SER A 10 -3.15 0.93 -5.68
N VAL A 11 -3.13 0.95 -4.35
CA VAL A 11 -4.28 1.15 -3.48
C VAL A 11 -3.89 2.14 -2.39
N THR A 12 -4.69 3.17 -2.22
CA THR A 12 -4.55 4.13 -1.14
C THR A 12 -5.53 3.77 -0.04
N ILE A 13 -4.99 3.48 1.15
CA ILE A 13 -5.75 3.21 2.36
C ILE A 13 -5.81 4.47 3.21
N GLN A 14 -6.99 4.76 3.73
CA GLN A 14 -7.18 5.76 4.78
C GLN A 14 -7.47 5.06 6.10
N SER A 15 -6.75 5.46 7.14
CA SER A 15 -6.98 5.01 8.52
C SER A 15 -6.44 6.07 9.46
N ASP A 16 -7.09 6.25 10.61
CA ASP A 16 -6.58 7.13 11.67
C ASP A 16 -5.54 6.45 12.59
N ASP A 17 -5.30 5.15 12.37
CA ASP A 17 -4.40 4.33 13.16
C ASP A 17 -3.11 4.03 12.36
N LEU A 18 -2.01 4.68 12.76
CA LEU A 18 -0.70 4.45 12.15
C LEU A 18 -0.20 3.02 12.39
N GLY A 19 -0.55 2.40 13.52
CA GLY A 19 -0.23 1.01 13.83
C GLY A 19 -0.89 0.05 12.85
N LEU A 20 -2.15 0.31 12.50
CA LEU A 20 -2.86 -0.44 11.47
C LEU A 20 -2.21 -0.26 10.09
N ILE A 21 -1.81 0.96 9.72
CA ILE A 21 -1.04 1.20 8.49
C ILE A 21 0.28 0.42 8.52
N CYS A 22 0.98 0.37 9.66
CA CYS A 22 2.21 -0.41 9.80
C CYS A 22 1.98 -1.92 9.66
N ALA A 23 0.89 -2.46 10.22
CA ALA A 23 0.51 -3.85 10.04
C ALA A 23 0.19 -4.16 8.56
N MET A 24 -0.51 -3.25 7.88
CA MET A 24 -0.78 -3.36 6.45
C MET A 24 0.49 -3.36 5.58
N ARG A 25 1.59 -2.75 6.03
CA ARG A 25 2.89 -2.90 5.33
C ARG A 25 3.37 -4.35 5.32
N GLY A 26 3.24 -5.04 6.45
CA GLY A 26 3.55 -6.46 6.55
C GLY A 26 2.67 -7.30 5.62
N LEU A 27 1.38 -6.97 5.54
CA LEU A 27 0.47 -7.63 4.62
C LEU A 27 0.82 -7.35 3.15
N ALA A 28 1.12 -6.11 2.79
CA ALA A 28 1.53 -5.74 1.42
C ALA A 28 2.82 -6.46 1.01
N TRP A 29 3.77 -6.63 1.94
CA TRP A 29 4.98 -7.44 1.73
C TRP A 29 4.65 -8.91 1.47
N HIS A 30 3.69 -9.46 2.21
CA HIS A 30 3.25 -10.85 2.04
C HIS A 30 2.55 -11.06 0.69
N CYS A 31 1.63 -10.17 0.32
CA CYS A 31 0.83 -10.27 -0.91
C CYS A 31 1.65 -10.01 -2.19
N GLN A 32 2.73 -9.22 -2.11
CA GLN A 32 3.68 -9.07 -3.20
C GLN A 32 4.55 -10.34 -3.27
N ILE A 33 4.13 -11.32 -4.07
CA ILE A 33 4.78 -12.65 -4.12
C ILE A 33 6.23 -12.54 -4.63
N ASP A 34 6.41 -11.90 -5.78
CA ASP A 34 7.69 -11.77 -6.49
C ASP A 34 8.19 -10.32 -6.55
N GLY A 35 9.42 -10.11 -7.00
CA GLY A 35 10.00 -8.77 -7.17
C GLY A 35 10.43 -8.12 -5.84
N ASN A 36 10.76 -6.83 -5.90
CA ASN A 36 11.20 -6.09 -4.72
C ASN A 36 10.03 -5.62 -3.84
N LYS A 37 9.77 -6.39 -2.78
CA LYS A 37 8.70 -6.14 -1.80
C LYS A 37 8.85 -4.81 -1.03
N GLN A 38 10.03 -4.19 -0.99
CA GLN A 38 10.20 -2.87 -0.37
C GLN A 38 9.51 -1.75 -1.16
N ILE A 39 9.27 -1.96 -2.45
CA ILE A 39 8.60 -0.96 -3.31
C ILE A 39 7.12 -0.83 -2.95
N SER A 40 6.52 -1.85 -2.31
CA SER A 40 5.07 -1.94 -2.16
C SER A 40 4.44 -1.03 -1.13
N TRP A 41 5.21 -0.29 -0.34
CA TRP A 41 4.69 0.49 0.78
C TRP A 41 5.38 1.84 1.00
N GLY A 42 6.04 2.36 -0.05
CA GLY A 42 6.98 3.49 -0.05
C GLY A 42 6.84 4.50 1.10
N ASN A 43 7.92 4.67 1.87
CA ASN A 43 8.21 5.75 2.84
C ASN A 43 7.04 6.43 3.58
N ILE A 44 6.09 5.67 4.12
CA ILE A 44 5.08 6.22 5.07
C ILE A 44 5.74 6.53 6.43
N LYS A 45 6.46 7.65 6.58
CA LYS A 45 6.85 8.13 7.92
C LYS A 45 5.62 8.76 8.58
N GLU A 46 5.56 8.79 9.91
CA GLU A 46 4.41 9.37 10.63
C GLU A 46 4.09 10.80 10.18
N LYS A 47 5.11 11.64 10.04
CA LYS A 47 4.96 13.03 9.59
C LYS A 47 4.37 13.12 8.18
N ASP A 48 4.84 12.26 7.27
CA ASP A 48 4.41 12.23 5.87
C ASP A 48 2.99 11.69 5.74
N TRP A 49 2.66 10.65 6.53
CA TRP A 49 1.30 10.10 6.63
C TRP A 49 0.29 11.12 7.16
N ALA A 50 0.65 11.83 8.23
CA ALA A 50 -0.19 12.87 8.80
C ALA A 50 -0.40 14.01 7.79
N ALA A 51 0.66 14.45 7.10
CA ALA A 51 0.59 15.46 6.05
C ALA A 51 -0.24 15.01 4.82
N ALA A 52 -0.24 13.72 4.51
CA ALA A 52 -1.05 13.11 3.46
C ALA A 52 -2.54 12.94 3.83
N GLY A 53 -2.99 13.50 4.95
CA GLY A 53 -4.37 13.37 5.42
C GLY A 53 -4.67 11.95 5.91
N ARG A 54 -3.70 11.31 6.57
CA ARG A 54 -3.79 9.96 7.12
C ARG A 54 -4.08 8.87 6.07
N LYS A 55 -3.49 9.08 4.88
CA LYS A 55 -3.56 8.17 3.74
C LYS A 55 -2.21 7.54 3.48
N ALA A 56 -2.23 6.28 3.10
CA ALA A 56 -1.06 5.49 2.75
C ALA A 56 -1.29 4.77 1.43
N THR A 57 -0.42 4.96 0.46
CA THR A 57 -0.50 4.27 -0.83
C THR A 57 0.46 3.08 -0.84
N PHE A 58 -0.09 1.93 -1.22
CA PHE A 58 0.64 0.69 -1.44
C PHE A 58 0.68 0.39 -2.93
N HIS A 59 1.83 -0.03 -3.43
CA HIS A 59 2.08 -0.30 -4.84
C HIS A 59 2.38 -1.77 -5.09
N PHE A 60 1.96 -2.31 -6.21
CA PHE A 60 2.07 -3.72 -6.53
C PHE A 60 2.48 -3.88 -7.99
N SER A 61 3.26 -4.92 -8.28
CA SER A 61 3.71 -5.19 -9.65
C SER A 61 2.64 -5.87 -10.51
N ARG A 62 1.60 -6.43 -9.88
CA ARG A 62 0.48 -7.08 -10.56
C ARG A 62 -0.84 -6.73 -9.88
N GLN A 63 -1.90 -6.63 -10.68
CA GLN A 63 -3.24 -6.33 -10.19
C GLN A 63 -3.72 -7.36 -9.15
N ASN A 64 -3.48 -8.65 -9.39
CA ASN A 64 -3.90 -9.71 -8.48
C ASN A 64 -3.22 -9.62 -7.10
N TYR A 65 -2.02 -9.04 -6.98
CA TYR A 65 -1.38 -8.82 -5.69
C TYR A 65 -2.05 -7.70 -4.89
N ARG A 66 -2.44 -6.60 -5.57
CA ARG A 66 -3.24 -5.53 -4.95
C ARG A 66 -4.60 -6.06 -4.51
N ASP A 67 -5.28 -6.82 -5.36
CA ASP A 67 -6.61 -7.35 -5.07
C ASP A 67 -6.57 -8.35 -3.91
N ASN A 68 -5.52 -9.20 -3.87
CA ASN A 68 -5.29 -10.08 -2.73
C ASN A 68 -5.00 -9.31 -1.44
N PHE A 69 -4.20 -8.24 -1.51
CA PHE A 69 -3.96 -7.37 -0.36
C PHE A 69 -5.25 -6.79 0.21
N VAL A 70 -6.15 -6.26 -0.63
CA VAL A 70 -7.43 -5.70 -0.17
C VAL A 70 -8.32 -6.78 0.45
N ARG A 71 -8.40 -7.96 -0.19
CA ARG A 71 -9.18 -9.10 0.31
C ARG A 71 -8.67 -9.57 1.67
N GLU A 72 -7.36 -9.80 1.82
CA GLU A 72 -6.78 -10.25 3.07
C GLU A 72 -6.89 -9.16 4.15
N ALA A 73 -6.79 -7.89 3.79
CA ALA A 73 -7.00 -6.78 4.72
C ALA A 73 -8.44 -6.76 5.27
N GLN A 74 -9.45 -7.05 4.45
CA GLN A 74 -10.85 -7.18 4.88
C GLN A 74 -11.07 -8.35 5.85
N ILE A 75 -10.28 -9.42 5.72
CA ILE A 75 -10.37 -10.58 6.62
C ILE A 75 -9.67 -10.30 7.95
N LEU A 76 -8.50 -9.65 7.90
CA LEU A 76 -7.62 -9.50 9.06
C LEU A 76 -7.93 -8.29 9.94
N PHE A 77 -8.39 -7.19 9.35
CA PHE A 77 -8.57 -5.93 10.06
C PHE A 77 -10.05 -5.62 10.25
N ARG A 78 -10.41 -5.17 11.45
CA ARG A 78 -11.78 -4.82 11.79
C ARG A 78 -12.32 -3.71 10.88
N ASP A 79 -13.57 -3.89 10.45
CA ASP A 79 -14.33 -2.87 9.71
C ASP A 79 -14.38 -1.54 10.45
N GLY A 80 -14.39 -0.44 9.70
CA GLY A 80 -14.49 0.92 10.22
C GLY A 80 -13.18 1.52 10.76
N LEU A 81 -12.13 0.72 10.96
CA LEU A 81 -10.79 1.24 11.31
C LEU A 81 -9.99 1.72 10.10
N TRP A 82 -10.42 1.36 8.90
CA TRP A 82 -9.75 1.70 7.65
C TRP A 82 -10.73 1.66 6.48
N SER A 83 -10.34 2.27 5.37
CA SER A 83 -11.10 2.22 4.11
C SER A 83 -10.18 2.36 2.91
N VAL A 84 -10.63 1.89 1.75
CA VAL A 84 -9.97 2.17 0.48
C VAL A 84 -10.36 3.57 0.02
N ALA A 85 -9.40 4.49 0.03
CA ALA A 85 -9.59 5.87 -0.44
C ALA A 85 -9.44 5.99 -1.96
N ASN A 86 -8.58 5.17 -2.57
CA ASN A 86 -8.38 5.16 -4.03
C ASN A 86 -7.75 3.84 -4.50
N GLN A 87 -7.90 3.51 -5.78
CA GLN A 87 -7.15 2.48 -6.49
C GLN A 87 -6.73 2.96 -7.87
N SER A 88 -5.54 2.57 -8.33
CA SER A 88 -5.05 2.91 -9.66
C SER A 88 -4.36 1.72 -10.30
N ASN A 89 -4.37 1.67 -11.63
CA ASN A 89 -3.61 0.72 -12.46
C ASN A 89 -2.46 1.39 -13.23
N ASN A 90 -2.28 2.70 -13.05
CA ASN A 90 -1.28 3.49 -13.76
C ASN A 90 -0.65 4.55 -12.83
N ASP A 91 -0.39 4.15 -11.59
CA ASP A 91 0.27 4.97 -10.58
C ASP A 91 1.63 4.36 -10.26
N PRO A 92 2.69 4.67 -11.03
CA PRO A 92 4.00 4.08 -10.83
C PRO A 92 4.58 4.52 -9.49
N ALA A 93 5.07 3.54 -8.72
CA ALA A 93 5.84 3.82 -7.51
C ALA A 93 7.01 4.77 -7.84
N ARG A 94 7.29 5.71 -6.93
CA ARG A 94 8.42 6.64 -7.06
C ARG A 94 9.49 6.29 -6.04
N ARG A 95 10.76 6.57 -6.38
CA ARG A 95 11.82 6.59 -5.37
C ARG A 95 11.56 7.79 -4.48
N ALA A 96 11.70 7.60 -3.17
CA ALA A 96 11.88 8.74 -2.28
C ALA A 96 13.25 9.35 -2.59
N ASP A 97 13.25 10.64 -2.89
CA ASP A 97 14.41 11.50 -2.98
C ASP A 97 15.11 11.67 -1.62
#